data_AF-A0A7C4M272-F1
#
_entry.id   AF-A0A7C4M272-F1
#
_cell.length_a   1.000
_cell.length_b   1.000
_cell.length_c   1.000
_cell.angle_alpha   90.00
_cell.angle_beta   90.00
_cell.angle_gamma   90.00
#
_symmetry.space_group_name_H-M   'P 1'
#
loop_
_entity.id
_entity.type
_entity.pdbx_description
1 polymer ?
#
loop_
_entity_poly.entity_id
_entity_poly.type
_entity_poly.pdbx_seq_one_letter_code
_entity_poly.pdbx_strand_id
1 'polypeptide(L)'
;MVIMKKIKFLTRSSAALAHRCRGSGRTVRGAVVAAALLAAACGAPPSGTGEAPLAVVGEQRLYARDFHRAFALRRIAHPGSLAPDAPGLREARERLLEELVTELLVREHARSVGIAVSDPELESAVEAVRAQYPPGLFEQTLVEAALPLADWKERLRSRLLLETVWRRELAEEEALDSEELRAHYERHFRGKAAMVDSEEAWVRLREMLVADLRRKKREEAFSAWVEALRRKTPVWIDEARWEAIASGVEAAEAAGPTP
;
A
#
# COMPACT_ATOMS: atom_id res chain seq x y z
N MET A 1 2.08 -7.82 -9.51
CA MET A 1 3.34 -7.87 -8.72
C MET A 1 4.58 -7.72 -9.63
N VAL A 2 4.59 -6.74 -10.54
CA VAL A 2 5.73 -6.44 -11.46
C VAL A 2 6.18 -4.97 -11.36
N ILE A 3 5.43 -4.13 -10.65
CA ILE A 3 5.46 -2.67 -10.73
C ILE A 3 6.68 -2.03 -10.03
N MET A 4 7.42 -2.75 -9.18
CA MET A 4 8.23 -2.10 -8.12
C MET A 4 9.75 -2.29 -8.23
N LYS A 5 10.27 -2.62 -9.40
CA LYS A 5 11.70 -2.95 -9.58
C LYS A 5 12.63 -1.75 -9.76
N LYS A 6 12.16 -0.50 -9.81
CA LYS A 6 13.01 0.65 -10.18
C LYS A 6 12.68 1.95 -9.44
N ILE A 7 12.79 1.98 -8.11
CA ILE A 7 12.82 3.26 -7.40
C ILE A 7 13.93 3.17 -6.34
N LYS A 8 15.05 3.84 -6.62
CA LYS A 8 16.17 4.00 -5.68
C LYS A 8 15.94 5.26 -4.86
N PHE A 9 16.17 5.15 -3.56
CA PHE A 9 16.00 6.19 -2.55
C PHE A 9 16.77 7.47 -2.89
N LEU A 10 16.05 8.59 -2.94
CA LEU A 10 16.60 9.92 -2.70
C LEU A 10 16.02 10.40 -1.37
N THR A 11 16.70 10.12 -0.27
CA THR A 11 16.35 10.67 1.04
C THR A 11 16.79 12.13 1.11
N ARG A 12 15.83 13.04 1.33
CA ARG A 12 16.14 14.38 1.85
C ARG A 12 16.08 14.30 3.36
N SER A 13 17.25 14.28 4.00
CA SER A 13 17.37 14.49 5.44
C SER A 13 16.98 15.94 5.75
N SER A 14 15.86 16.14 6.44
CA SER A 14 15.50 17.42 7.03
C SER A 14 15.29 17.23 8.52
N ALA A 15 16.23 17.80 9.29
CA ALA A 15 16.19 17.85 10.74
C ALA A 15 15.03 18.74 11.23
N ALA A 16 14.35 18.24 12.26
CA ALA A 16 13.70 18.95 13.37
C ALA A 16 12.76 20.14 13.05
N LEU A 17 11.46 19.92 13.26
CA LEU A 17 10.51 20.97 13.63
C LEU A 17 9.88 20.63 14.99
N ALA A 18 10.56 21.08 16.05
CA ALA A 18 9.99 21.18 17.39
C ALA A 18 9.56 22.63 17.62
N HIS A 19 8.26 22.93 17.45
CA HIS A 19 7.69 24.18 17.96
C HIS A 19 6.83 23.94 19.19
N ARG A 20 7.46 24.29 20.31
CA ARG A 20 6.91 24.61 21.62
C ARG A 20 5.93 25.78 21.46
N CYS A 21 4.67 25.62 21.84
CA CYS A 21 3.82 26.76 22.20
C CYS A 21 3.50 26.72 23.69
N ARG A 22 3.95 27.81 24.33
CA ARG A 22 3.97 28.13 25.75
C ARG A 22 2.63 28.75 26.12
N GLY A 23 2.07 28.34 27.27
CA GLY A 23 0.82 28.88 27.78
C GLY A 23 0.91 30.34 28.21
N SER A 24 -0.25 31.00 28.24
CA SER A 24 -0.50 32.19 29.05
C SER A 24 -1.94 32.15 29.51
N GLY A 25 -2.14 32.08 30.83
CA GLY A 25 -3.45 32.15 31.46
C GLY A 25 -4.00 33.57 31.49
N ARG A 26 -5.31 33.68 31.60
CA ARG A 26 -5.99 34.77 32.30
C ARG A 26 -7.41 34.35 32.67
N THR A 27 -7.69 34.47 33.96
CA THR A 27 -8.95 34.19 34.65
C THR A 27 -9.97 35.30 34.41
N VAL A 28 -11.23 34.95 34.10
CA VAL A 28 -12.41 35.76 34.45
C VAL A 28 -13.51 34.82 34.92
N ARG A 29 -14.05 35.13 36.11
CA ARG A 29 -15.14 34.42 36.79
C ARG A 29 -16.49 34.81 36.19
N GLY A 30 -17.39 33.82 36.09
CA GLY A 30 -18.82 33.99 36.38
C GLY A 30 -19.77 33.93 35.18
N ALA A 31 -20.46 32.80 35.03
CA ALA A 31 -21.93 32.68 35.08
C ALA A 31 -22.34 31.29 34.57
N VAL A 32 -23.05 30.55 35.44
CA VAL A 32 -23.56 29.20 35.20
C VAL A 32 -24.76 29.28 34.24
N VAL A 33 -24.66 28.61 33.09
CA VAL A 33 -25.81 28.19 32.29
C VAL A 33 -25.60 26.71 31.96
N ALA A 34 -26.45 25.88 32.57
CA ALA A 34 -26.51 24.44 32.32
C ALA A 34 -27.07 24.20 30.91
N ALA A 35 -26.22 23.70 30.02
CA ALA A 35 -26.60 23.25 28.68
C ALA A 35 -26.11 21.82 28.47
N ALA A 36 -27.09 20.92 28.37
CA ALA A 36 -27.05 19.56 27.84
C ALA A 36 -25.67 18.93 27.52
N LEU A 37 -25.28 17.98 28.38
CA LEU A 37 -24.24 16.99 28.09
C LEU A 37 -24.73 16.05 26.98
N LEU A 38 -24.59 16.49 25.73
CA LEU A 38 -24.38 15.58 24.60
C LEU A 38 -22.96 15.04 24.76
N ALA A 39 -22.84 13.84 25.32
CA ALA A 39 -21.61 13.07 25.27
C ALA A 39 -21.31 12.77 23.79
N ALA A 40 -20.63 13.72 23.15
CA ALA A 40 -19.87 13.47 21.95
C ALA A 40 -18.82 12.42 22.31
N ALA A 41 -19.17 11.15 22.08
CA ALA A 41 -18.21 10.09 21.86
C ALA A 41 -17.45 10.42 20.58
N CYS A 42 -16.63 11.47 20.62
CA CYS A 42 -15.49 11.61 19.74
C CYS A 42 -14.61 10.42 20.08
N GLY A 43 -14.68 9.38 19.25
CA GLY A 43 -13.68 8.33 19.24
C GLY A 43 -12.33 9.02 19.16
N ALA A 44 -11.57 8.97 20.25
CA ALA A 44 -10.19 9.41 20.24
C ALA A 44 -9.52 8.65 19.07
N PRO A 45 -8.81 9.34 18.16
CA PRO A 45 -7.97 8.63 17.22
C PRO A 45 -7.07 7.70 18.04
N PRO A 46 -6.89 6.43 17.65
CA PRO A 46 -6.11 5.49 18.44
C PRO A 46 -4.78 6.15 18.73
N SER A 47 -4.58 6.49 20.01
CA SER A 47 -3.39 7.14 20.52
C SER A 47 -2.23 6.32 20.00
N GLY A 48 -1.40 6.93 19.15
CA GLY A 48 -0.17 6.30 18.71
C GLY A 48 0.53 5.83 19.97
N THR A 49 0.70 4.52 20.10
CA THR A 49 1.65 3.94 21.04
C THR A 49 2.90 4.81 20.99
N GLY A 50 3.48 5.21 22.13
CA GLY A 50 4.66 6.09 22.18
C GLY A 50 5.93 5.56 21.46
N GLU A 51 5.78 4.54 20.63
CA GLU A 51 6.71 4.08 19.61
C GLU A 51 6.90 5.17 18.53
N ALA A 52 8.15 5.54 18.25
CA ALA A 52 8.43 6.45 17.15
C ALA A 52 8.23 5.74 15.79
N PRO A 53 7.74 6.45 14.76
CA PRO A 53 7.47 5.85 13.46
C PRO A 53 8.77 5.39 12.76
N LEU A 54 8.67 4.30 12.00
CA LEU A 54 9.68 3.85 11.05
C LEU A 54 9.72 4.76 9.81
N ALA A 55 8.54 5.18 9.32
CA ALA A 55 8.42 6.11 8.21
C ALA A 55 7.26 7.08 8.41
N VAL A 56 7.38 8.28 7.85
CA VAL A 56 6.35 9.33 7.83
C VAL A 56 6.18 9.82 6.41
N VAL A 57 4.93 9.86 5.94
CA VAL A 57 4.53 10.33 4.61
C VAL A 57 3.39 11.33 4.78
N GLY A 58 3.69 12.62 4.76
CA GLY A 58 2.71 13.65 5.13
C GLY A 58 2.17 13.42 6.55
N GLU A 59 0.86 13.19 6.68
CA GLU A 59 0.21 12.82 7.95
C GLU A 59 0.14 11.31 8.21
N GLN A 60 0.55 10.46 7.27
CA GLN A 60 0.59 9.02 7.48
C GLN A 60 1.86 8.58 8.19
N ARG A 61 1.75 7.54 9.03
CA ARG A 61 2.86 6.97 9.81
C ARG A 61 2.91 5.47 9.61
N LEU A 62 4.09 4.94 9.37
CA LEU A 62 4.40 3.51 9.36
C LEU A 62 5.22 3.18 10.61
N TYR A 63 4.82 2.20 11.40
CA TYR A 63 5.56 1.71 12.56
C TYR A 63 6.27 0.39 12.27
N ALA A 64 7.23 -0.01 13.11
CA ALA A 64 7.97 -1.26 12.93
C ALA A 64 7.02 -2.48 12.98
N ARG A 65 6.03 -2.45 13.88
CA ARG A 65 4.98 -3.47 13.96
C ARG A 65 4.19 -3.66 12.66
N ASP A 66 3.96 -2.59 11.90
CA ASP A 66 3.16 -2.65 10.67
C ASP A 66 3.96 -3.37 9.59
N PHE A 67 5.26 -3.04 9.51
CA PHE A 67 6.22 -3.73 8.67
C PHE A 67 6.30 -5.22 9.01
N HIS A 68 6.49 -5.58 10.29
CA HIS A 68 6.59 -6.96 10.73
C HIS A 68 5.32 -7.76 10.45
N ARG A 69 4.14 -7.16 10.66
CA ARG A 69 2.86 -7.77 10.32
C ARG A 69 2.74 -8.03 8.81
N ALA A 70 3.09 -7.04 7.98
CA ALA A 70 3.08 -7.20 6.53
C ALA A 70 4.09 -8.27 6.06
N PHE A 71 5.27 -8.31 6.67
CA PHE A 71 6.32 -9.27 6.34
C PHE A 71 5.94 -10.71 6.73
N ALA A 72 5.34 -10.91 7.91
CA ALA A 72 4.87 -12.21 8.36
C ALA A 72 3.83 -12.81 7.40
N LEU A 73 2.87 -12.00 6.94
CA LEU A 73 1.89 -12.46 5.95
C LEU A 73 2.52 -12.83 4.62
N ARG A 74 3.55 -12.08 4.19
CA ARG A 74 4.29 -12.41 2.96
C ARG A 74 5.06 -13.72 3.08
N ARG A 75 5.62 -14.02 4.27
CA ARG A 75 6.25 -15.32 4.55
C ARG A 75 5.24 -16.47 4.48
N ILE A 76 4.03 -16.29 4.99
CA ILE A 76 2.97 -17.31 4.89
C ILE A 76 2.62 -17.59 3.42
N ALA A 77 2.51 -16.54 2.60
CA ALA A 77 2.22 -16.69 1.17
C ALA A 77 3.40 -17.27 0.35
N HIS A 78 4.64 -17.13 0.84
CA HIS A 78 5.87 -17.56 0.16
C HIS A 78 6.86 -18.24 1.13
N PRO A 79 6.52 -19.41 1.70
CA PRO A 79 7.23 -19.99 2.85
C PRO A 79 8.69 -20.40 2.58
N GLY A 80 9.10 -20.58 1.32
CA GLY A 80 10.48 -20.96 0.96
C GLY A 80 11.42 -19.80 0.59
N SER A 81 10.90 -18.67 0.09
CA SER A 81 11.75 -17.59 -0.45
C SER A 81 12.15 -16.54 0.58
N LEU A 82 11.60 -16.61 1.79
CA LEU A 82 11.74 -15.61 2.86
C LEU A 82 12.09 -16.26 4.21
N ALA A 83 12.81 -17.38 4.17
CA ALA A 83 13.40 -17.97 5.36
C ALA A 83 14.44 -17.02 6.00
N PRO A 84 14.72 -17.09 7.31
CA PRO A 84 15.64 -16.17 7.99
C PRO A 84 17.05 -16.11 7.39
N ASP A 85 17.50 -17.19 6.76
CA ASP A 85 18.80 -17.37 6.13
C ASP A 85 18.73 -17.31 4.59
N ALA A 86 17.55 -17.03 4.02
CA ALA A 86 17.39 -17.01 2.58
C ALA A 86 18.27 -15.93 1.93
N PRO A 87 19.01 -16.26 0.85
CA PRO A 87 19.70 -15.24 0.07
C PRO A 87 18.66 -14.27 -0.48
N GLY A 88 18.91 -12.96 -0.37
CA GLY A 88 17.96 -11.95 -0.85
C GLY A 88 16.94 -11.45 0.19
N LEU A 89 17.04 -11.88 1.46
CA LEU A 89 16.08 -11.50 2.50
C LEU A 89 16.07 -10.00 2.77
N ARG A 90 17.24 -9.36 2.79
CA ARG A 90 17.36 -7.90 2.94
C ARG A 90 16.65 -7.19 1.80
N GLU A 91 16.88 -7.60 0.57
CA GLU A 91 16.26 -7.05 -0.62
C GLU A 91 14.74 -7.27 -0.62
N ALA A 92 14.26 -8.39 -0.06
CA ALA A 92 12.84 -8.62 0.13
C ALA A 92 12.23 -7.67 1.17
N ARG A 93 12.95 -7.39 2.26
CA ARG A 93 12.56 -6.38 3.25
C ARG A 93 12.53 -5.00 2.62
N GLU A 94 13.57 -4.61 1.88
CA GLU A 94 13.67 -3.32 1.18
C GLU A 94 12.49 -3.13 0.21
N ARG A 95 12.18 -4.15 -0.60
CA ARG A 95 11.00 -4.13 -1.49
C ARG A 95 9.69 -3.96 -0.72
N LEU A 96 9.55 -4.61 0.43
CA LEU A 96 8.35 -4.45 1.25
C LEU A 96 8.25 -3.04 1.86
N LEU A 97 9.36 -2.46 2.33
CA LEU A 97 9.34 -1.08 2.84
C LEU A 97 8.90 -0.12 1.73
N GLU A 98 9.45 -0.28 0.54
CA GLU A 98 9.10 0.54 -0.62
C GLU A 98 7.63 0.37 -1.04
N GLU A 99 7.09 -0.85 -0.97
CA GLU A 99 5.66 -1.15 -1.13
C GLU A 99 4.81 -0.37 -0.12
N LEU A 100 5.15 -0.45 1.17
CA LEU A 100 4.40 0.21 2.23
C LEU A 100 4.46 1.73 2.13
N VAL A 101 5.64 2.29 1.83
CA VAL A 101 5.81 3.75 1.64
C VAL A 101 5.03 4.23 0.41
N THR A 102 5.04 3.47 -0.67
CA THR A 102 4.23 3.77 -1.87
C THR A 102 2.74 3.75 -1.53
N GLU A 103 2.27 2.75 -0.78
CA GLU A 103 0.89 2.69 -0.31
C GLU A 103 0.52 3.91 0.54
N LEU A 104 1.41 4.34 1.45
CA LEU A 104 1.19 5.56 2.23
C LEU A 104 1.11 6.82 1.37
N LEU A 105 1.93 6.94 0.33
CA LEU A 105 1.87 8.06 -0.62
C LEU A 105 0.52 8.13 -1.32
N VAL A 106 0.02 6.98 -1.81
CA VAL A 106 -1.29 6.89 -2.44
C VAL A 106 -2.39 7.28 -1.46
N ARG A 107 -2.37 6.76 -0.23
CA ARG A 107 -3.37 7.08 0.80
C ARG A 107 -3.35 8.55 1.18
N GLU A 108 -2.16 9.13 1.35
CA GLU A 108 -2.00 10.53 1.66
C GLU A 108 -2.51 11.43 0.53
N HIS A 109 -2.23 11.04 -0.72
CA HIS A 109 -2.80 11.72 -1.87
C HIS A 109 -4.33 11.61 -1.90
N ALA A 110 -4.88 10.40 -1.76
CA ALA A 110 -6.32 10.15 -1.74
C ALA A 110 -7.03 11.04 -0.70
N ARG A 111 -6.46 11.12 0.50
CA ARG A 111 -6.91 12.02 1.57
C ARG A 111 -6.92 13.48 1.12
N SER A 112 -5.84 13.94 0.49
CA SER A 112 -5.70 15.34 0.03
C SER A 112 -6.70 15.73 -1.06
N VAL A 113 -7.16 14.79 -1.89
CA VAL A 113 -8.11 15.02 -2.98
C VAL A 113 -9.53 14.51 -2.70
N GLY A 114 -9.80 14.12 -1.45
CA GLY A 114 -11.12 13.67 -1.00
C GLY A 114 -11.59 12.35 -1.61
N ILE A 115 -10.68 11.47 -1.99
CA ILE A 115 -10.99 10.10 -2.43
C ILE A 115 -11.03 9.21 -1.19
N ALA A 116 -12.15 8.52 -0.98
CA ALA A 116 -12.34 7.55 0.10
C ALA A 116 -13.23 6.39 -0.38
N VAL A 117 -13.13 5.26 0.32
CA VAL A 117 -14.02 4.10 0.14
C VAL A 117 -15.07 4.15 1.23
N SER A 118 -16.34 4.21 0.83
CA SER A 118 -17.46 4.27 1.78
C SER A 118 -17.69 2.92 2.46
N ASP A 119 -18.31 2.91 3.64
CA ASP A 119 -18.66 1.65 4.32
C ASP A 119 -19.57 0.75 3.48
N PRO A 120 -20.62 1.26 2.79
CA PRO A 120 -21.45 0.42 1.92
C PRO A 120 -20.68 -0.19 0.74
N GLU A 121 -19.74 0.57 0.15
CA GLU A 121 -18.87 0.07 -0.91
C GLU A 121 -17.96 -1.05 -0.40
N LEU A 122 -17.39 -0.89 0.80
CA LEU A 122 -16.60 -1.93 1.43
C LEU A 122 -17.45 -3.18 1.69
N GLU A 123 -18.61 -3.07 2.34
CA GLU A 123 -19.46 -4.23 2.62
C GLU A 123 -19.89 -4.95 1.34
N SER A 124 -20.22 -4.21 0.28
CA SER A 124 -20.55 -4.79 -1.01
C SER A 124 -19.37 -5.60 -1.58
N ALA A 125 -18.15 -5.09 -1.47
CA ALA A 125 -16.95 -5.81 -1.89
C ALA A 125 -16.64 -7.01 -1.00
N VAL A 126 -16.90 -6.93 0.32
CA VAL A 126 -16.77 -8.05 1.25
C VAL A 126 -17.68 -9.19 0.82
N GLU A 127 -18.96 -8.91 0.58
CA GLU A 127 -19.91 -9.93 0.15
C GLU A 127 -19.58 -10.49 -1.24
N ALA A 128 -19.08 -9.65 -2.16
CA ALA A 128 -18.61 -10.12 -3.46
C ALA A 128 -17.41 -11.07 -3.37
N VAL A 129 -16.52 -10.90 -2.39
CA VAL A 129 -15.44 -11.86 -2.11
C VAL A 129 -16.00 -13.11 -1.44
N ARG A 130 -16.86 -12.96 -0.43
CA ARG A 130 -17.46 -14.07 0.31
C ARG A 130 -18.25 -15.01 -0.60
N ALA A 131 -18.97 -14.47 -1.59
CA ALA A 131 -19.74 -15.24 -2.57
C ALA A 131 -18.88 -16.13 -3.49
N GLN A 132 -17.56 -15.92 -3.53
CA GLN A 132 -16.62 -16.80 -4.26
C GLN A 132 -16.27 -18.07 -3.48
N TYR A 133 -16.73 -18.18 -2.23
CA TYR A 133 -16.50 -19.31 -1.34
C TYR A 133 -17.81 -20.09 -1.10
N PRO A 134 -17.73 -21.42 -0.93
CA PRO A 134 -18.80 -22.18 -0.31
C PRO A 134 -19.19 -21.59 1.07
N PRO A 135 -20.44 -21.78 1.52
CA PRO A 135 -20.89 -21.26 2.81
C PRO A 135 -19.95 -21.63 3.97
N GLY A 136 -19.52 -20.64 4.75
CA GLY A 136 -18.66 -20.81 5.93
C GLY A 136 -17.16 -20.99 5.66
N LEU A 137 -16.75 -21.27 4.41
CA LEU A 137 -15.34 -21.51 4.09
C LEU A 137 -14.50 -20.22 4.17
N PHE A 138 -15.11 -19.08 3.86
CA PHE A 138 -14.43 -17.78 3.95
C PHE A 138 -13.96 -17.49 5.39
N GLU A 139 -14.86 -17.61 6.36
CA GLU A 139 -14.56 -17.37 7.77
C GLU A 139 -13.55 -18.40 8.30
N GLN A 140 -13.71 -19.66 7.91
CA GLN A 140 -12.74 -20.71 8.26
C GLN A 140 -11.33 -20.37 7.76
N THR A 141 -11.20 -19.91 6.51
CA THR A 141 -9.92 -19.52 5.93
C THR A 141 -9.25 -18.39 6.72
N LEU A 142 -10.02 -17.41 7.18
CA LEU A 142 -9.51 -16.33 8.02
C LEU A 142 -9.01 -16.84 9.39
N VAL A 143 -9.74 -17.77 10.00
CA VAL A 143 -9.35 -18.40 11.27
C VAL A 143 -8.07 -19.21 11.12
N GLU A 144 -7.97 -20.05 10.07
CA GLU A 144 -6.78 -20.86 9.77
C GLU A 144 -5.55 -19.98 9.51
N ALA A 145 -5.74 -18.83 8.87
CA ALA A 145 -4.69 -17.84 8.65
C ALA A 145 -4.39 -16.94 9.87
N ALA A 146 -5.08 -17.15 11.01
CA ALA A 146 -5.03 -16.29 12.19
C ALA A 146 -5.21 -14.79 11.88
N LEU A 147 -6.10 -14.49 10.92
CA LEU A 147 -6.34 -13.13 10.42
C LEU A 147 -7.74 -12.66 10.84
N PRO A 148 -7.85 -11.69 11.78
CA PRO A 148 -9.13 -11.12 12.16
C PRO A 148 -9.88 -10.51 10.97
N LEU A 149 -11.21 -10.67 10.92
CA LEU A 149 -12.04 -10.12 9.85
C LEU A 149 -11.87 -8.60 9.70
N ALA A 150 -11.74 -7.87 10.80
CA ALA A 150 -11.52 -6.43 10.78
C ALA A 150 -10.21 -6.04 10.06
N ASP A 151 -9.10 -6.74 10.37
CA ASP A 151 -7.81 -6.51 9.71
C ASP A 151 -7.88 -6.87 8.21
N TRP A 152 -8.62 -7.94 7.87
CA TRP A 152 -8.86 -8.31 6.48
C TRP A 152 -9.68 -7.26 5.73
N LYS A 153 -10.76 -6.73 6.35
CA LYS A 153 -11.60 -5.66 5.79
C LYS A 153 -10.82 -4.37 5.56
N GLU A 154 -9.95 -3.99 6.49
CA GLU A 154 -9.08 -2.82 6.30
C GLU A 154 -8.14 -3.00 5.11
N ARG A 155 -7.56 -4.19 4.92
CA ARG A 155 -6.76 -4.50 3.73
C ARG A 155 -7.59 -4.40 2.45
N LEU A 156 -8.82 -4.90 2.47
CA LEU A 156 -9.74 -4.79 1.33
C LEU A 156 -10.06 -3.32 1.01
N ARG A 157 -10.40 -2.51 2.03
CA ARG A 157 -10.63 -1.07 1.88
C ARG A 157 -9.44 -0.37 1.25
N SER A 158 -8.24 -0.74 1.67
CA SER A 158 -6.98 -0.17 1.17
C SER A 158 -6.75 -0.50 -0.29
N ARG A 159 -7.04 -1.74 -0.71
CA ARG A 159 -7.00 -2.15 -2.12
C ARG A 159 -8.02 -1.40 -2.96
N LEU A 160 -9.27 -1.29 -2.49
CA LEU A 160 -10.33 -0.55 -3.18
C LEU A 160 -9.99 0.94 -3.32
N LEU A 161 -9.37 1.52 -2.30
CA LEU A 161 -8.92 2.92 -2.35
C LEU A 161 -7.89 3.11 -3.45
N LEU A 162 -6.88 2.24 -3.53
CA LEU A 162 -5.86 2.28 -4.57
C LEU A 162 -6.48 2.13 -5.97
N GLU A 163 -7.42 1.19 -6.15
CA GLU A 163 -8.13 0.99 -7.41
C GLU A 163 -8.97 2.23 -7.79
N THR A 164 -9.61 2.87 -6.82
CA THR A 164 -10.39 4.08 -7.06
C THR A 164 -9.51 5.30 -7.38
N VAL A 165 -8.40 5.47 -6.67
CA VAL A 165 -7.40 6.50 -6.99
C VAL A 165 -6.87 6.29 -8.39
N TRP A 166 -6.51 5.05 -8.74
CA TRP A 166 -6.06 4.71 -10.08
C TRP A 166 -7.04 5.14 -11.16
N ARG A 167 -8.29 4.69 -11.04
CA ARG A 167 -9.35 4.95 -12.01
C ARG A 167 -9.64 6.45 -12.15
N ARG A 168 -9.44 7.25 -11.09
CA ARG A 168 -9.66 8.69 -11.14
C ARG A 168 -8.47 9.46 -11.70
N GLU A 169 -7.25 9.07 -11.32
CA GLU A 169 -6.03 9.84 -11.62
C GLU A 169 -5.34 9.37 -12.91
N LEU A 170 -5.52 8.11 -13.33
CA LEU A 170 -4.77 7.48 -14.43
C LEU A 170 -5.67 6.88 -15.53
N ALA A 171 -6.97 7.15 -15.53
CA ALA A 171 -7.88 6.59 -16.55
C ALA A 171 -7.50 6.95 -17.99
N GLU A 172 -7.02 8.17 -18.23
CA GLU A 172 -6.65 8.64 -19.58
C GLU A 172 -5.42 7.91 -20.14
N GLU A 173 -4.53 7.44 -19.26
CA GLU A 173 -3.29 6.75 -19.63
C GLU A 173 -3.52 5.34 -20.20
N GLU A 174 -4.74 4.81 -20.11
CA GLU A 174 -5.12 3.52 -20.69
C GLU A 174 -5.61 3.62 -22.15
N ALA A 175 -5.77 4.84 -22.68
CA ALA A 175 -6.12 5.04 -24.07
C ALA A 175 -5.00 4.51 -24.98
N LEU A 176 -5.40 3.67 -25.96
CA LEU A 176 -4.47 3.07 -26.91
C LEU A 176 -4.45 3.91 -28.18
N ASP A 177 -3.27 4.38 -28.55
CA ASP A 177 -3.05 4.99 -29.85
C ASP A 177 -2.68 3.94 -30.91
N SER A 178 -3.07 4.21 -32.16
CA SER A 178 -2.85 3.31 -33.29
C SER A 178 -1.36 3.16 -33.67
N GLU A 179 -0.56 4.22 -33.51
CA GLU A 179 0.87 4.18 -33.74
C GLU A 179 1.58 3.39 -32.64
N GLU A 180 1.21 3.59 -31.38
CA GLU A 180 1.70 2.80 -30.25
C GLU A 180 1.41 1.31 -30.42
N LEU A 181 0.19 0.96 -30.82
CA LEU A 181 -0.22 -0.42 -31.04
C LEU A 181 0.61 -1.08 -32.15
N ARG A 182 0.80 -0.37 -33.26
CA ARG A 182 1.65 -0.82 -34.38
C ARG A 182 3.09 -1.02 -33.93
N ALA A 183 3.66 -0.04 -33.23
CA ALA A 183 5.04 -0.12 -32.75
C ALA A 183 5.24 -1.28 -31.75
N HIS A 184 4.27 -1.50 -30.86
CA HIS A 184 4.30 -2.60 -29.89
C HIS A 184 4.18 -3.97 -30.57
N TYR A 185 3.29 -4.08 -31.56
CA TYR A 185 3.15 -5.28 -32.38
C TYR A 185 4.46 -5.65 -33.07
N GLU A 186 5.06 -4.68 -33.79
CA GLU A 186 6.31 -4.90 -34.54
C GLU A 186 7.44 -5.37 -33.64
N ARG A 187 7.56 -4.78 -32.45
CA ARG A 187 8.65 -5.08 -31.51
C ARG A 187 8.48 -6.39 -30.75
N HIS A 188 7.24 -6.78 -30.40
CA HIS A 188 7.01 -7.85 -29.42
C HIS A 188 6.13 -9.01 -29.91
N PHE A 189 5.36 -8.82 -30.98
CA PHE A 189 4.36 -9.79 -31.44
C PHE A 189 4.53 -10.24 -32.89
N ARG A 190 5.28 -9.53 -33.74
CA ARG A 190 5.54 -9.91 -35.15
C ARG A 190 6.02 -11.35 -35.31
N GLY A 191 6.95 -11.80 -34.48
CA GLY A 191 7.45 -13.18 -34.52
C GLY A 191 6.39 -14.22 -34.13
N LYS A 192 5.54 -13.91 -33.16
CA LYS A 192 4.42 -14.78 -32.73
C LYS A 192 3.34 -14.84 -33.80
N ALA A 193 3.04 -13.70 -34.41
CA ALA A 193 2.10 -13.56 -35.51
C ALA A 193 2.45 -14.42 -36.72
N ALA A 194 3.74 -14.55 -37.04
CA ALA A 194 4.21 -15.41 -38.14
C ALA A 194 3.94 -16.91 -37.91
N MET A 195 3.66 -17.33 -36.68
CA MET A 195 3.36 -18.72 -36.31
C MET A 195 1.85 -18.98 -36.16
N VAL A 196 1.01 -17.98 -36.40
CA VAL A 196 -0.44 -18.13 -36.27
C VAL A 196 -1.02 -18.76 -37.54
N ASP A 197 -1.78 -19.83 -37.37
CA ASP A 197 -2.32 -20.68 -38.43
C ASP A 197 -3.85 -20.71 -38.51
N SER A 198 -4.53 -20.00 -37.62
CA SER A 198 -5.99 -20.04 -37.44
C SER A 198 -6.53 -18.69 -36.97
N GLU A 199 -7.80 -18.39 -37.29
CA GLU A 199 -8.43 -17.13 -36.88
C GLU A 199 -8.58 -17.06 -35.35
N GLU A 200 -8.87 -18.18 -34.68
CA GLU A 200 -8.97 -18.23 -33.22
C GLU A 200 -7.63 -17.88 -32.55
N ALA A 201 -6.51 -18.34 -33.12
CA ALA A 201 -5.19 -18.00 -32.63
C ALA A 201 -4.85 -16.52 -32.91
N TRP A 202 -5.33 -15.95 -34.02
CA TRP A 202 -5.23 -14.51 -34.28
C TRP A 202 -6.02 -13.68 -33.27
N VAL A 203 -7.25 -14.07 -32.93
CA VAL A 203 -8.06 -13.41 -31.89
C VAL A 203 -7.30 -13.39 -30.56
N ARG A 204 -6.79 -14.54 -30.11
CA ARG A 204 -6.01 -14.63 -28.86
C ARG A 204 -4.75 -13.77 -28.90
N LEU A 205 -4.05 -13.73 -30.04
CA LEU A 205 -2.86 -12.91 -30.18
C LEU A 205 -3.19 -11.41 -30.09
N ARG A 206 -4.29 -10.96 -30.71
CA ARG A 206 -4.77 -9.56 -30.62
C ARG A 206 -5.12 -9.20 -29.17
N GLU A 207 -5.83 -10.07 -28.46
CA GLU A 207 -6.15 -9.86 -27.05
C GLU A 207 -4.89 -9.77 -26.19
N MET A 208 -3.92 -10.67 -26.39
CA MET A 208 -2.64 -10.63 -25.70
C MET A 208 -1.85 -9.35 -26.01
N LEU A 209 -1.79 -8.92 -27.26
CA LEU A 209 -1.13 -7.67 -27.67
C LEU A 209 -1.72 -6.47 -26.94
N VAL A 210 -3.05 -6.33 -26.97
CA VAL A 210 -3.78 -5.23 -26.34
C VAL A 210 -3.59 -5.26 -24.82
N ALA A 211 -3.72 -6.44 -24.20
CA ALA A 211 -3.55 -6.60 -22.76
C ALA A 211 -2.10 -6.29 -22.32
N ASP A 212 -1.11 -6.70 -23.11
CA ASP A 212 0.30 -6.45 -22.84
C ASP A 212 0.65 -4.96 -22.94
N LEU A 213 0.17 -4.28 -23.99
CA LEU A 213 0.39 -2.84 -24.16
C LEU A 213 -0.30 -2.02 -23.06
N ARG A 214 -1.56 -2.33 -22.75
CA ARG A 214 -2.27 -1.67 -21.63
C ARG A 214 -1.54 -1.88 -20.32
N ARG A 215 -1.07 -3.10 -20.03
CA ARG A 215 -0.29 -3.39 -18.81
C ARG A 215 0.96 -2.51 -18.76
N LYS A 216 1.71 -2.42 -19.86
CA LYS A 216 2.91 -1.59 -19.95
C LYS A 216 2.60 -0.10 -19.71
N LYS A 217 1.59 0.46 -20.40
CA LYS A 217 1.20 1.87 -20.21
C LYS A 217 0.80 2.15 -18.76
N ARG A 218 0.02 1.27 -18.15
CA ARG A 218 -0.31 1.35 -16.72
C ARG A 218 0.94 1.37 -15.84
N GLU A 219 1.86 0.43 -16.02
CA GLU A 219 3.10 0.36 -15.23
C GLU A 219 3.94 1.65 -15.34
N GLU A 220 4.06 2.22 -16.53
CA GLU A 220 4.78 3.46 -16.79
C GLU A 220 4.07 4.68 -16.17
N ALA A 221 2.76 4.81 -16.39
CA ALA A 221 1.92 5.87 -15.83
C ALA A 221 1.96 5.87 -14.30
N PHE A 222 1.81 4.69 -13.68
CA PHE A 222 1.87 4.57 -12.22
C PHE A 222 3.22 4.97 -11.67
N SER A 223 4.29 4.49 -12.30
CA SER A 223 5.65 4.79 -11.86
C SER A 223 5.91 6.30 -11.94
N ALA A 224 5.54 6.94 -13.06
CA ALA A 224 5.64 8.38 -13.22
C ALA A 224 4.81 9.16 -12.19
N TRP A 225 3.59 8.68 -11.91
CA TRP A 225 2.67 9.30 -10.96
C TRP A 225 3.14 9.16 -9.51
N VAL A 226 3.58 7.97 -9.07
CA VAL A 226 4.16 7.77 -7.73
C VAL A 226 5.40 8.64 -7.55
N GLU A 227 6.26 8.75 -8.55
CA GLU A 227 7.41 9.64 -8.52
C GLU A 227 6.99 11.12 -8.39
N ALA A 228 5.89 11.52 -9.05
CA ALA A 228 5.32 12.85 -8.87
C ALA A 228 4.77 13.06 -7.45
N LEU A 229 4.16 12.04 -6.84
CA LEU A 229 3.73 12.09 -5.44
C LEU A 229 4.93 12.23 -4.50
N ARG A 230 6.00 11.43 -4.69
CA ARG A 230 7.23 11.50 -3.89
C ARG A 230 7.87 12.90 -3.90
N ARG A 231 7.81 13.60 -5.03
CA ARG A 231 8.33 14.98 -5.14
C ARG A 231 7.46 16.00 -4.40
N LYS A 232 6.14 15.78 -4.33
CA LYS A 232 5.18 16.70 -3.71
C LYS A 232 4.98 16.45 -2.22
N THR A 233 5.08 15.19 -1.80
CA THR A 233 4.80 14.74 -0.44
C THR A 233 6.11 14.37 0.25
N PRO A 234 6.48 15.05 1.34
CA PRO A 234 7.67 14.69 2.11
C PRO A 234 7.59 13.25 2.61
N VAL A 235 8.65 12.48 2.33
CA VAL A 235 8.85 11.12 2.85
C VAL A 235 10.07 11.14 3.76
N TRP A 236 9.88 10.73 5.00
CA TRP A 236 10.94 10.56 5.99
C TRP A 236 10.95 9.11 6.46
N ILE A 237 12.15 8.53 6.60
CA ILE A 237 12.36 7.16 7.07
C ILE A 237 13.46 7.22 8.13
N ASP A 238 13.24 6.57 9.27
CA ASP A 238 14.23 6.44 10.32
C ASP A 238 15.26 5.37 9.93
N GLU A 239 16.46 5.81 9.55
CA GLU A 239 17.52 4.92 9.06
C GLU A 239 17.97 3.92 10.13
N ALA A 240 18.04 4.32 11.39
CA ALA A 240 18.52 3.44 12.46
C ALA A 240 17.52 2.31 12.74
N ARG A 241 16.22 2.64 12.80
CA ARG A 241 15.16 1.64 12.92
C ARG A 241 15.08 0.76 11.68
N TRP A 242 15.25 1.35 10.51
CA TRP A 242 15.26 0.59 9.27
C TRP A 242 16.40 -0.42 9.24
N GLU A 243 17.62 -0.01 9.58
CA GLU A 243 18.77 -0.92 9.60
C GLU A 243 18.61 -2.05 10.63
N ALA A 244 17.98 -1.79 11.78
CA ALA A 244 17.65 -2.83 12.76
C ALA A 244 16.69 -3.90 12.20
N ILE A 245 15.67 -3.47 11.43
CA ILE A 245 14.73 -4.37 10.74
C ILE A 245 15.41 -5.09 9.57
N ALA A 246 16.16 -4.37 8.75
CA ALA A 246 16.77 -4.88 7.52
C ALA A 246 17.85 -5.94 7.81
N SER A 247 18.66 -5.71 8.85
CA SER A 247 19.66 -6.66 9.35
C SER A 247 19.06 -7.85 10.11
N GLY A 248 17.80 -7.73 10.58
CA GLY A 248 17.15 -8.76 11.39
C GLY A 248 17.57 -8.77 12.86
N VAL A 249 18.28 -7.73 13.33
CA VAL A 249 18.76 -7.61 14.71
C VAL A 249 17.60 -7.61 15.72
N GLU A 250 16.46 -7.00 15.38
CA GLU A 250 15.26 -7.03 16.25
C GLU A 250 14.71 -8.45 16.48
N ALA A 251 14.83 -9.34 15.49
CA ALA A 251 14.38 -10.73 15.62
C ALA A 251 15.31 -11.57 16.51
N ALA A 252 16.60 -11.25 16.54
CA ALA A 252 17.58 -11.90 17.40
C ALA A 252 17.44 -11.46 18.87
N GLU A 253 17.13 -10.18 19.11
CA GLU A 253 16.94 -9.64 20.45
C GLU A 253 15.61 -10.13 21.09
N ALA A 254 14.57 -10.29 20.27
CA ALA A 254 13.27 -10.85 20.71
C ALA A 254 13.31 -12.38 20.96
N ALA A 255 14.28 -13.11 20.39
CA ALA A 255 14.37 -14.56 20.54
C ALA A 255 14.98 -15.00 21.88
N GLY A 256 15.67 -14.12 22.61
CA GLY A 256 16.37 -14.45 23.86
C GLY A 256 17.49 -15.49 23.66
N PRO A 257 18.39 -15.70 24.65
CA PRO A 257 19.30 -16.83 24.58
C PRO A 257 18.48 -18.12 24.64
N THR A 258 18.62 -18.95 23.60
CA THR A 258 18.12 -20.32 23.62
C THR A 258 18.74 -21.06 24.83
N PRO A 259 17.93 -21.73 25.66
CA PRO A 259 18.41 -22.44 26.85
C PRO A 259 19.33 -23.63 26.50
#